data_AF-A0A7K4JGA3-F1
#
_entry.id   AF-A0A7K4JGA3-F1
#
_cell.length_a   1.000
_cell.length_b   1.000
_cell.length_c   1.000
_cell.angle_alpha   90.00
_cell.angle_beta   90.00
_cell.angle_gamma   90.00
#
_symmetry.space_group_name_H-M   'P 1'
#
loop_
_entity.id
_entity.type
_entity.pdbx_description
1 polymer ?
#
loop_
_entity_poly.entity_id
_entity_poly.type
_entity_poly.pdbx_seq_one_letter_code
_entity_poly.pdbx_strand_id
1 'polypeptide(L)'
;QSCLSRQQVLAAIRQMQQLLKGQETRFAEGLRMMKSRLNNLHASLAKATPEPLAASCPALQAPADGKKFGSKYLVDHEVHFTCDPGFQLLGSSTRTCQANGSWTGQEPHCAEISECSSSPCQNGGTCLEGLNQYKCLCPQQWTGATCQYQAQTAPPAWSVTDDPAFSRQPRCAQIDRTQHCSCEPGFHMSGTAANGLCQDLNECEVYKREGGPRLCAHECVNLPGSYRCACPSGYILLGDGKSCE
;
A
#
# COMPACT_ATOMS: atom_id res chain seq x y z
N GLN A 1 33.61 -37.21 88.81
CA GLN A 1 32.83 -37.42 87.58
C GLN A 1 32.19 -38.80 87.68
N SER A 2 30.86 -38.90 87.74
CA SER A 2 30.16 -40.18 87.83
C SER A 2 30.07 -40.82 86.45
N CYS A 3 30.77 -41.92 86.21
CA CYS A 3 30.58 -42.72 84.99
C CYS A 3 29.20 -43.40 85.03
N LEU A 4 28.43 -43.27 83.95
CA LEU A 4 27.17 -43.97 83.75
C LEU A 4 27.39 -45.49 83.76
N SER A 5 26.49 -46.25 84.37
CA SER A 5 26.57 -47.71 84.36
C SER A 5 26.32 -48.25 82.95
N ARG A 6 26.90 -49.42 82.63
CA ARG A 6 26.69 -50.11 81.34
C ARG A 6 25.20 -50.28 81.00
N GLN A 7 24.36 -50.50 82.01
CA GLN A 7 22.91 -50.62 81.83
C GLN A 7 22.26 -49.29 81.45
N GLN A 8 22.69 -48.18 82.04
CA GLN A 8 22.18 -46.84 81.71
C GLN A 8 22.54 -46.43 80.27
N VAL A 9 23.76 -46.74 79.82
CA VAL A 9 24.19 -46.48 78.44
C VAL A 9 23.40 -47.32 77.44
N LEU A 10 23.19 -48.61 77.72
CA LEU A 10 22.38 -49.49 76.85
C LEU A 10 20.91 -49.06 76.80
N ALA A 11 20.34 -48.57 77.90
CA ALA A 11 18.99 -48.03 77.92
C ALA A 11 18.87 -46.76 77.06
N ALA A 12 19.84 -45.85 77.16
CA ALA A 12 19.88 -44.64 76.35
C ALA A 12 20.04 -44.94 74.84
N ILE A 13 20.87 -45.91 74.47
CA ILE A 13 21.01 -46.36 73.06
C ILE A 13 19.69 -46.93 72.54
N ARG A 14 18.99 -47.75 73.33
CA ARG A 14 17.68 -48.31 72.94
C ARG A 14 16.63 -47.21 72.77
N GLN A 15 16.60 -46.20 73.64
CA GLN A 15 15.71 -45.04 73.49
C GLN A 15 16.03 -44.26 72.22
N MET A 16 17.30 -44.00 71.93
CA MET A 16 17.72 -43.28 70.73
C MET A 16 17.39 -44.06 69.45
N GLN A 17 17.56 -45.39 69.46
CA GLN A 17 17.14 -46.27 68.35
C GLN A 17 15.62 -46.26 68.15
N GLN A 18 14.82 -46.24 69.22
CA GLN A 18 13.35 -46.12 69.11
C GLN A 18 12.92 -44.77 68.54
N LEU A 19 13.58 -43.68 68.93
CA LEU A 19 13.31 -42.34 68.38
C LEU A 19 13.69 -42.25 66.89
N LEU A 20 14.85 -42.79 66.51
CA LEU A 20 15.29 -42.85 65.12
C LEU A 20 14.32 -43.69 64.26
N LYS A 21 13.92 -44.87 64.75
CA LYS A 21 12.93 -45.72 64.08
C LYS A 21 11.58 -45.01 63.94
N GLY A 22 11.16 -44.24 64.95
CA GLY A 22 9.95 -43.42 64.90
C GLY A 22 10.05 -42.23 63.92
N GLN A 23 11.25 -41.69 63.68
CA GLN A 23 11.47 -40.68 62.65
C GLN A 23 11.48 -41.28 61.24
N GLU A 24 12.10 -42.44 61.05
CA GLU A 24 12.07 -43.19 59.79
C GLU A 24 10.64 -43.55 59.39
N THR A 25 9.80 -44.01 60.33
CA THR A 25 8.41 -44.33 60.04
C THR A 25 7.60 -43.10 59.65
N ARG A 26 7.77 -41.96 60.34
CA ARG A 26 7.12 -40.69 59.98
C ARG A 26 7.55 -40.18 58.61
N PHE A 27 8.84 -40.30 58.27
CA PHE A 27 9.35 -39.94 56.96
C PHE A 27 8.79 -40.86 55.86
N ALA A 28 8.73 -42.17 56.12
CA ALA A 28 8.13 -43.15 55.21
C ALA A 28 6.63 -42.90 54.98
N GLU A 29 5.88 -42.53 56.03
CA GLU A 29 4.47 -42.14 55.92
C GLU A 29 4.30 -40.84 55.14
N GLY A 30 5.15 -39.84 55.37
CA GLY A 30 5.18 -38.59 54.61
C GLY A 30 5.45 -38.83 53.12
N LEU A 31 6.42 -39.69 52.79
CA LEU A 31 6.72 -40.08 51.41
C LEU A 31 5.56 -40.85 50.77
N ARG A 32 4.90 -41.73 51.53
CA ARG A 32 3.69 -42.46 51.07
C ARG A 32 2.55 -41.51 50.74
N MET A 33 2.32 -40.50 51.58
CA MET A 33 1.32 -39.46 51.36
C MET A 33 1.63 -38.61 50.12
N MET A 34 2.89 -38.20 49.93
CA MET A 34 3.30 -37.47 48.72
C MET A 34 3.15 -38.32 47.46
N LYS A 35 3.54 -39.60 47.50
CA LYS A 35 3.36 -40.54 46.39
C LYS A 35 1.89 -40.75 46.05
N SER A 36 1.02 -40.81 47.06
CA SER A 36 -0.44 -40.88 46.85
C SER A 36 -0.98 -39.60 46.21
N ARG A 37 -0.54 -38.41 46.65
CA ARG A 37 -0.92 -37.14 46.02
C ARG A 37 -0.45 -37.06 44.58
N LEU A 38 0.78 -37.50 44.29
CA LEU A 38 1.34 -37.52 42.94
C LEU A 38 0.57 -38.49 42.04
N ASN A 39 0.23 -39.68 42.54
CA ASN A 39 -0.59 -40.65 41.82
C ASN A 39 -2.01 -40.11 41.55
N ASN A 40 -2.60 -39.42 42.52
CA ASN A 40 -3.90 -38.76 42.34
C ASN A 40 -3.81 -37.64 41.29
N LEU A 41 -2.74 -36.83 41.30
CA LEU A 41 -2.49 -35.84 40.26
C LEU A 41 -2.34 -36.48 38.89
N HIS A 42 -1.56 -37.57 38.77
CA HIS A 42 -1.43 -38.33 37.52
C HIS A 42 -2.76 -38.92 37.07
N ALA A 43 -3.58 -39.45 37.99
CA ALA A 43 -4.90 -39.98 37.66
C ALA A 43 -5.87 -38.85 37.23
N SER A 44 -5.80 -37.68 37.86
CA SER A 44 -6.54 -36.49 37.43
C SER A 44 -6.09 -35.98 36.06
N LEU A 45 -4.80 -36.02 35.77
CA LEU A 45 -4.24 -35.62 34.48
C LEU A 45 -4.54 -36.63 33.37
N ALA A 46 -4.58 -37.94 33.69
CA ALA A 46 -4.97 -39.00 32.78
C ALA A 46 -6.50 -39.06 32.52
N LYS A 47 -7.30 -38.53 33.46
CA LYS A 47 -8.76 -38.40 33.36
C LYS A 47 -9.19 -37.06 32.75
N ALA A 48 -8.26 -36.10 32.63
CA ALA A 48 -8.47 -34.95 31.78
C ALA A 48 -8.55 -35.46 30.34
N THR A 49 -9.75 -35.39 29.77
CA THR A 49 -9.98 -35.56 28.34
C THR A 49 -8.97 -34.67 27.60
N PRO A 50 -8.33 -35.14 26.51
CA PRO A 50 -7.59 -34.23 25.66
C PRO A 50 -8.57 -33.12 25.27
N GLU A 51 -8.22 -31.88 25.60
CA GLU A 51 -8.86 -30.73 24.99
C GLU A 51 -8.84 -31.02 23.48
N PRO A 52 -10.00 -31.04 22.77
CA PRO A 52 -10.00 -31.36 21.36
C PRO A 52 -9.01 -30.41 20.71
N LEU A 53 -7.95 -30.95 20.09
CA LEU A 53 -6.96 -30.18 19.34
C LEU A 53 -7.74 -29.15 18.53
N ALA A 54 -7.68 -27.88 18.94
CA ALA A 54 -8.55 -26.86 18.38
C ALA A 54 -8.42 -26.95 16.87
N ALA A 55 -9.52 -27.29 16.18
CA ALA A 55 -9.46 -27.54 14.75
C ALA A 55 -8.88 -26.29 14.08
N SER A 56 -7.67 -26.44 13.55
CA SER A 56 -6.89 -25.34 13.00
C SER A 56 -6.70 -25.60 11.53
N CYS A 57 -6.91 -24.57 10.73
CA CYS A 57 -6.65 -24.63 9.30
C CYS A 57 -5.16 -24.44 9.01
N PRO A 58 -4.67 -24.88 7.83
CA PRO A 58 -3.31 -24.62 7.39
C PRO A 58 -2.99 -23.13 7.32
N ALA A 59 -1.75 -22.75 7.63
CA ALA A 59 -1.32 -21.37 7.53
C ALA A 59 -1.36 -20.88 6.07
N LEU A 60 -2.01 -19.73 5.85
CA LEU A 60 -2.08 -19.08 4.54
C LEU A 60 -0.89 -18.13 4.32
N GLN A 61 -0.44 -18.03 3.07
CA GLN A 61 0.58 -17.06 2.65
C GLN A 61 -0.06 -15.81 2.04
N ALA A 62 0.67 -14.71 2.02
CA ALA A 62 0.25 -13.55 1.23
C ALA A 62 0.40 -13.86 -0.27
N PRO A 63 -0.54 -13.42 -1.13
CA PRO A 63 -0.36 -13.51 -2.57
C PRO A 63 0.85 -12.67 -3.00
N ALA A 64 1.48 -13.04 -4.13
CA ALA A 64 2.44 -12.17 -4.80
C ALA A 64 1.76 -10.83 -5.13
N ASP A 65 2.50 -9.72 -5.03
CA ASP A 65 2.00 -8.37 -5.27
C ASP A 65 0.74 -8.03 -4.43
N GLY A 66 0.72 -8.52 -3.18
CA GLY A 66 -0.37 -8.30 -2.25
C GLY A 66 -0.03 -8.58 -0.80
N LYS A 67 -1.03 -8.44 0.07
CA LYS A 67 -0.92 -8.47 1.53
C LYS A 67 -1.96 -9.38 2.14
N LYS A 68 -1.58 -10.01 3.25
CA LYS A 68 -2.45 -10.84 4.10
C LYS A 68 -2.64 -10.16 5.46
N PHE A 69 -3.88 -10.10 5.91
CA PHE A 69 -4.26 -9.62 7.24
C PHE A 69 -4.90 -10.75 8.03
N GLY A 70 -4.29 -11.09 9.17
CA GLY A 70 -4.70 -12.21 10.01
C GLY A 70 -3.56 -13.18 10.27
N SER A 71 -3.38 -13.53 11.54
CA SER A 71 -2.33 -14.44 12.02
C SER A 71 -2.87 -15.66 12.76
N LYS A 72 -4.19 -15.71 12.99
CA LYS A 72 -4.87 -16.80 13.68
C LYS A 72 -5.56 -17.70 12.66
N TYR A 73 -5.48 -19.01 12.87
CA TYR A 73 -5.99 -20.02 11.94
C TYR A 73 -6.96 -21.01 12.62
N LEU A 74 -7.56 -20.61 13.74
CA LEU A 74 -8.56 -21.43 14.45
C LEU A 74 -9.91 -21.32 13.76
N VAL A 75 -10.82 -22.27 14.01
CA VAL A 75 -12.21 -22.22 13.53
C VAL A 75 -12.83 -20.83 13.74
N ASP A 76 -13.62 -20.40 12.75
CA ASP A 76 -14.31 -19.10 12.65
C ASP A 76 -13.41 -17.86 12.59
N HIS A 77 -12.08 -18.03 12.61
CA HIS A 77 -11.19 -16.91 12.30
C HIS A 77 -11.16 -16.63 10.81
N GLU A 78 -11.09 -15.34 10.50
CA GLU A 78 -11.02 -14.83 9.14
C GLU A 78 -9.62 -14.29 8.83
N VAL A 79 -9.23 -14.47 7.57
CA VAL A 79 -8.02 -13.90 6.99
C VAL A 79 -8.45 -13.11 5.77
N HIS A 80 -8.06 -11.84 5.73
CA HIS A 80 -8.36 -10.93 4.63
C HIS A 80 -7.14 -10.74 3.74
N PHE A 81 -7.39 -10.52 2.45
CA PHE A 81 -6.37 -10.35 1.45
C PHE A 81 -6.63 -9.08 0.64
N THR A 82 -5.55 -8.38 0.30
CA THR A 82 -5.59 -7.22 -0.59
C THR A 82 -4.44 -7.33 -1.58
N CYS A 83 -4.58 -6.75 -2.77
CA CYS A 83 -3.48 -6.59 -3.70
C CYS A 83 -2.81 -5.23 -3.52
N ASP A 84 -1.55 -5.13 -3.94
CA ASP A 84 -0.84 -3.87 -4.03
C ASP A 84 -1.44 -2.98 -5.14
N PRO A 85 -1.23 -1.64 -5.11
CA PRO A 85 -1.74 -0.75 -6.15
C PRO A 85 -1.31 -1.19 -7.56
N GLY A 86 -2.24 -1.17 -8.51
CA GLY A 86 -2.02 -1.67 -9.88
C GLY A 86 -2.38 -3.15 -10.08
N PHE A 87 -2.83 -3.86 -9.04
CA PHE A 87 -3.24 -5.25 -9.12
C PHE A 87 -4.69 -5.46 -8.66
N GLN A 88 -5.39 -6.39 -9.30
CA GLN A 88 -6.74 -6.83 -8.95
C GLN A 88 -6.72 -8.18 -8.25
N LEU A 89 -7.58 -8.33 -7.24
CA LEU A 89 -7.73 -9.59 -6.51
C LEU A 89 -8.66 -10.55 -7.26
N LEU A 90 -8.11 -11.70 -7.64
CA LEU A 90 -8.84 -12.84 -8.17
C LEU A 90 -8.97 -13.90 -7.07
N GLY A 91 -10.16 -14.48 -6.90
CA GLY A 91 -10.45 -15.41 -5.81
C GLY A 91 -11.17 -14.75 -4.63
N SER A 92 -11.04 -15.29 -3.42
CA SER A 92 -11.77 -14.79 -2.25
C SER A 92 -10.96 -13.76 -1.47
N SER A 93 -11.50 -12.55 -1.31
CA SER A 93 -10.90 -11.47 -0.50
C SER A 93 -10.88 -11.77 1.00
N THR A 94 -11.75 -12.68 1.45
CA THR A 94 -11.82 -13.17 2.82
C THR A 94 -11.93 -14.69 2.81
N ARG A 95 -11.17 -15.35 3.68
CA ARG A 95 -11.28 -16.79 3.92
C ARG A 95 -11.48 -17.04 5.41
N THR A 96 -12.41 -17.92 5.73
CA THR A 96 -12.81 -18.28 7.10
C THR A 96 -12.44 -19.73 7.36
N CYS A 97 -11.85 -20.02 8.51
CA CYS A 97 -11.47 -21.38 8.87
C CYS A 97 -12.70 -22.16 9.34
N GLN A 98 -12.98 -23.30 8.71
CA GLN A 98 -14.14 -24.13 9.01
C GLN A 98 -13.81 -25.23 10.03
N ALA A 99 -14.84 -25.77 10.68
CA ALA A 99 -14.70 -26.83 11.68
C ALA A 99 -14.10 -28.15 11.13
N ASN A 100 -14.11 -28.35 9.81
CA ASN A 100 -13.49 -29.50 9.14
C ASN A 100 -11.98 -29.28 8.86
N GLY A 101 -11.40 -28.13 9.27
CA GLY A 101 -10.00 -27.79 9.04
C GLY A 101 -9.68 -27.23 7.64
N SER A 102 -10.70 -26.93 6.81
CA SER A 102 -10.51 -26.27 5.52
C SER A 102 -10.89 -24.79 5.55
N TRP A 103 -10.28 -24.03 4.65
CA TRP A 103 -10.66 -22.63 4.42
C TRP A 103 -11.82 -22.53 3.45
N THR A 104 -12.75 -21.61 3.71
CA THR A 104 -13.76 -21.22 2.72
C THR A 104 -13.13 -20.53 1.52
N GLY A 105 -13.92 -20.45 0.44
CA GLY A 105 -13.59 -19.65 -0.73
C GLY A 105 -12.44 -20.22 -1.58
N GLN A 106 -12.05 -19.44 -2.58
CA GLN A 106 -10.97 -19.74 -3.51
C GLN A 106 -9.69 -19.05 -3.06
N GLU A 107 -8.54 -19.66 -3.38
CA GLU A 107 -7.23 -19.08 -3.09
C GLU A 107 -7.06 -17.73 -3.81
N PRO A 108 -6.68 -16.65 -3.09
CA PRO A 108 -6.54 -15.33 -3.68
C PRO A 108 -5.24 -15.21 -4.47
N HIS A 109 -5.32 -14.62 -5.65
CA HIS A 109 -4.18 -14.27 -6.49
C HIS A 109 -4.32 -12.83 -7.00
N CYS A 110 -3.21 -12.10 -7.06
CA CYS A 110 -3.19 -10.74 -7.59
C CYS A 110 -2.72 -10.78 -9.04
N ALA A 111 -3.52 -10.21 -9.93
CA ALA A 111 -3.15 -10.05 -11.34
C ALA A 111 -3.02 -8.56 -11.64
N GLU A 112 -2.03 -8.19 -12.46
CA GLU A 112 -1.87 -6.81 -12.92
C GLU A 112 -3.17 -6.33 -13.58
N ILE A 113 -3.62 -5.13 -13.23
CA ILE A 113 -4.74 -4.49 -13.89
C ILE A 113 -4.23 -4.02 -15.25
N SER A 114 -4.85 -4.47 -16.33
CA SER A 114 -4.59 -3.92 -17.66
C SER A 114 -5.40 -2.64 -17.82
N GLU A 115 -4.77 -1.49 -17.59
CA GLU A 115 -5.42 -0.19 -17.81
C GLU A 115 -5.77 0.02 -19.29
N CYS A 116 -5.02 -0.62 -20.21
CA CYS A 116 -5.31 -0.57 -21.64
C CYS A 116 -6.49 -1.44 -22.09
N SER A 117 -7.00 -2.36 -21.26
CA SER A 117 -8.14 -3.24 -21.61
C SER A 117 -9.41 -2.47 -22.01
N SER A 118 -9.60 -1.27 -21.45
CA SER A 118 -10.71 -0.37 -21.77
C SER A 118 -10.53 0.43 -23.07
N SER A 119 -9.41 0.25 -23.76
CA SER A 119 -9.00 1.06 -24.92
C SER A 119 -9.10 2.57 -24.65
N PRO A 120 -8.43 3.09 -23.60
CA PRO A 120 -8.62 4.48 -23.17
C PRO A 120 -8.09 5.50 -24.19
N CYS A 121 -7.15 5.11 -25.04
CA CYS A 121 -6.57 5.98 -26.06
C CYS A 121 -7.49 6.13 -27.27
N GLN A 122 -7.94 7.35 -27.53
CA GLN A 122 -8.83 7.70 -28.62
C GLN A 122 -8.05 7.94 -29.92
N ASN A 123 -8.79 8.05 -31.03
CA ASN A 123 -8.27 8.54 -32.33
C ASN A 123 -7.03 7.81 -32.86
N GLY A 124 -6.95 6.50 -32.63
CA GLY A 124 -5.83 5.68 -33.07
C GLY A 124 -4.57 5.79 -32.20
N GLY A 125 -4.68 6.33 -30.99
CA GLY A 125 -3.60 6.32 -29.99
C GLY A 125 -3.24 4.90 -29.56
N THR A 126 -1.94 4.65 -29.40
CA THR A 126 -1.44 3.38 -28.86
C THR A 126 -1.37 3.48 -27.34
N CYS A 127 -2.06 2.56 -26.65
CA CYS A 127 -2.00 2.46 -25.20
C CYS A 127 -0.76 1.68 -24.77
N LEU A 128 0.02 2.26 -23.87
CA LEU A 128 1.12 1.59 -23.17
C LEU A 128 0.69 1.28 -21.75
N GLU A 129 0.79 0.02 -21.37
CA GLU A 129 0.57 -0.46 -20.00
C GLU A 129 1.65 0.07 -19.06
N GLY A 130 1.31 0.19 -17.78
CA GLY A 130 2.23 0.54 -16.72
C GLY A 130 1.62 0.23 -15.36
N LEU A 131 2.46 0.11 -14.33
CA LEU A 131 1.99 -0.22 -12.99
C LEU A 131 1.07 0.88 -12.45
N ASN A 132 -0.23 0.59 -12.34
CA ASN A 132 -1.26 1.49 -11.82
C ASN A 132 -1.44 2.78 -12.68
N GLN A 133 -1.00 2.76 -13.94
CA GLN A 133 -1.13 3.89 -14.86
C GLN A 133 -0.95 3.45 -16.32
N TYR A 134 -1.66 4.08 -17.25
CA TYR A 134 -1.40 3.93 -18.68
C TYR A 134 -0.85 5.22 -19.28
N LYS A 135 -0.17 5.09 -20.43
CA LYS A 135 0.24 6.23 -21.25
C LYS A 135 -0.23 6.04 -22.69
N CYS A 136 -0.92 7.04 -23.23
CA CYS A 136 -1.26 7.05 -24.65
C CYS A 136 -0.13 7.68 -25.48
N LEU A 137 0.32 6.96 -26.50
CA LEU A 137 1.10 7.52 -27.60
C LEU A 137 0.12 8.00 -28.68
N CYS A 138 0.04 9.31 -28.86
CA CYS A 138 -0.87 9.89 -29.84
C CYS A 138 -0.25 9.94 -31.23
N PRO A 139 -1.04 9.72 -32.30
CA PRO A 139 -0.60 9.99 -33.67
C PRO A 139 -0.27 11.49 -33.83
N GLN A 140 0.51 11.85 -34.85
CA GLN A 140 0.98 13.23 -35.09
C GLN A 140 -0.11 14.32 -35.11
N GLN A 141 -1.37 13.95 -35.33
CA GLN A 141 -2.51 14.86 -35.38
C GLN A 141 -3.39 14.82 -34.13
N TRP A 142 -2.91 14.26 -33.01
CA TRP A 142 -3.66 14.17 -31.75
C TRP A 142 -2.79 14.40 -30.51
N THR A 143 -3.41 14.90 -29.44
CA THR A 143 -2.77 15.22 -28.15
C THR A 143 -3.75 15.06 -26.98
N GLY A 144 -3.25 15.22 -25.76
CA GLY A 144 -3.97 14.99 -24.51
C GLY A 144 -3.68 13.61 -23.89
N ALA A 145 -4.11 13.42 -22.65
CA ALA A 145 -3.85 12.19 -21.89
C ALA A 145 -4.42 10.93 -22.57
N THR A 146 -5.50 11.07 -23.32
CA THR A 146 -6.18 9.99 -24.06
C THR A 146 -6.24 10.26 -25.56
N CYS A 147 -5.40 11.13 -26.11
CA CYS A 147 -5.43 11.54 -27.52
C CYS A 147 -6.78 12.11 -27.98
N GLN A 148 -7.52 12.75 -27.07
CA GLN A 148 -8.87 13.25 -27.31
C GLN A 148 -8.89 14.57 -28.10
N TYR A 149 -7.77 15.27 -28.23
CA TYR A 149 -7.68 16.57 -28.90
C TYR A 149 -6.92 16.45 -30.21
N GLN A 150 -7.42 17.07 -31.29
CA GLN A 150 -6.66 17.16 -32.53
C GLN A 150 -5.42 18.04 -32.32
N ALA A 151 -4.24 17.54 -32.67
CA ALA A 151 -2.98 18.28 -32.69
C ALA A 151 -2.84 19.21 -33.92
N GLN A 152 -3.94 19.51 -34.60
CA GLN A 152 -4.03 20.75 -35.38
C GLN A 152 -4.15 21.88 -34.37
N THR A 153 -3.15 22.68 -34.09
CA THR A 153 -1.89 22.99 -34.79
C THR A 153 -0.88 23.31 -33.69
N ALA A 154 0.42 23.43 -34.01
CA ALA A 154 1.19 24.45 -33.30
C ALA A 154 0.27 25.68 -33.18
N PRO A 155 0.10 26.29 -32.00
CA PRO A 155 -0.82 27.40 -31.85
C PRO A 155 -0.68 28.32 -33.06
N PRO A 156 -1.79 28.69 -33.74
CA PRO A 156 -1.73 29.46 -34.96
C PRO A 156 -0.66 30.55 -34.84
N ALA A 157 0.10 30.87 -35.88
CA ALA A 157 1.21 31.82 -35.75
C ALA A 157 0.82 33.15 -35.06
N TRP A 158 -0.46 33.55 -35.13
CA TRP A 158 -1.00 34.71 -34.41
C TRP A 158 -1.16 34.55 -32.88
N SER A 159 -1.25 33.32 -32.38
CA SER A 159 -1.35 32.98 -30.96
C SER A 159 0.00 32.69 -30.30
N VAL A 160 1.08 32.71 -31.09
CA VAL A 160 2.45 32.64 -30.60
C VAL A 160 3.02 34.05 -30.68
N THR A 161 3.66 34.51 -29.60
CA THR A 161 4.33 35.82 -29.64
C THR A 161 5.77 35.63 -30.15
N ASP A 162 6.06 36.16 -31.35
CA ASP A 162 7.43 36.26 -31.88
C ASP A 162 8.26 37.35 -31.16
N ASP A 163 7.81 37.81 -29.98
CA ASP A 163 8.49 38.80 -29.17
C ASP A 163 9.68 38.14 -28.44
N PRO A 164 10.92 38.63 -28.62
CA PRO A 164 12.08 38.16 -27.87
C PRO A 164 11.89 38.19 -26.34
N ALA A 165 11.06 39.09 -25.81
CA ALA A 165 10.75 39.17 -24.39
C ALA A 165 9.87 38.01 -23.88
N PHE A 166 9.12 37.37 -24.78
CA PHE A 166 8.23 36.22 -24.51
C PHE A 166 8.75 34.93 -25.16
N SER A 167 10.01 34.93 -25.58
CA SER A 167 10.69 33.77 -26.14
C SER A 167 11.88 33.36 -25.27
N ARG A 168 12.13 32.05 -25.16
CA ARG A 168 13.25 31.47 -24.41
C ARG A 168 13.91 30.34 -25.19
N GLN A 169 15.16 30.06 -24.85
CA GLN A 169 15.84 28.88 -25.41
C GLN A 169 15.34 27.60 -24.74
N PRO A 170 15.17 26.51 -25.51
CA PRO A 170 14.80 25.21 -24.94
C PRO A 170 15.91 24.65 -24.07
N ARG A 171 15.51 23.89 -23.04
CA ARG A 171 16.44 23.11 -22.24
C ARG A 171 16.73 21.81 -22.97
N CYS A 172 17.99 21.62 -23.37
CA CYS A 172 18.43 20.46 -24.13
C CYS A 172 19.34 19.56 -23.30
N ALA A 173 19.13 18.25 -23.39
CA ALA A 173 19.98 17.22 -22.83
C ALA A 173 20.34 16.19 -23.90
N GLN A 174 21.54 15.61 -23.80
CA GLN A 174 21.94 14.48 -24.63
C GLN A 174 21.47 13.18 -23.98
N ILE A 175 20.60 12.45 -24.68
CA ILE A 175 20.08 11.15 -24.24
C ILE A 175 20.40 10.14 -25.36
N ASP A 176 21.24 9.16 -25.07
CA ASP A 176 21.65 8.09 -26.00
C ASP A 176 22.13 8.56 -27.39
N ARG A 177 23.01 9.59 -27.42
CA ARG A 177 23.55 10.26 -28.64
C ARG A 177 22.53 11.08 -29.43
N THR A 178 21.33 11.27 -28.89
CA THR A 178 20.28 12.11 -29.46
C THR A 178 20.10 13.38 -28.63
N GLN A 179 20.01 14.53 -29.27
CA GLN A 179 19.71 15.80 -28.59
C GLN A 179 18.20 15.88 -28.34
N HIS A 180 17.79 15.81 -27.08
CA HIS A 180 16.41 16.00 -26.68
C HIS A 180 16.24 17.38 -26.05
N CYS A 181 15.35 18.20 -26.61
CA CYS A 181 15.09 19.56 -26.17
C CYS A 181 13.63 19.69 -25.75
N SER A 182 13.38 20.39 -24.64
CA SER A 182 12.04 20.67 -24.15
C SER A 182 11.91 22.12 -23.66
N CYS A 183 10.68 22.62 -23.66
CA CYS A 183 10.34 23.96 -23.19
C CYS A 183 9.83 23.93 -21.74
N GLU A 184 9.93 25.07 -21.06
CA GLU A 184 9.28 25.26 -19.77
C GLU A 184 7.75 25.17 -19.93
N PRO A 185 7.00 24.77 -18.89
CA PRO A 185 5.55 24.76 -18.93
C PRO A 185 4.98 26.11 -19.40
N GLY A 186 3.97 26.06 -20.26
CA GLY A 186 3.36 27.26 -20.86
C GLY A 186 4.02 27.76 -22.14
N PHE A 187 5.20 27.24 -22.52
CA PHE A 187 5.86 27.58 -23.78
C PHE A 187 5.75 26.45 -24.79
N HIS A 188 5.56 26.81 -26.06
CA HIS A 188 5.54 25.88 -27.18
C HIS A 188 6.87 25.88 -27.93
N MET A 189 7.36 24.72 -28.35
CA MET A 189 8.61 24.62 -29.12
C MET A 189 8.36 24.84 -30.60
N SER A 190 8.89 25.92 -31.15
CA SER A 190 8.97 26.19 -32.58
C SER A 190 10.34 25.77 -33.11
N GLY A 191 10.41 25.06 -34.24
CA GLY A 191 11.66 24.56 -34.83
C GLY A 191 12.06 23.13 -34.40
N THR A 192 13.35 22.78 -34.58
CA THR A 192 13.91 21.43 -34.32
C THR A 192 14.87 21.43 -33.12
N ALA A 193 15.35 20.26 -32.67
CA ALA A 193 16.32 20.19 -31.58
C ALA A 193 17.62 21.01 -31.79
N ALA A 194 17.97 21.36 -33.02
CA ALA A 194 19.16 22.15 -33.34
C ALA A 194 18.92 23.67 -33.39
N ASN A 195 17.68 24.12 -33.64
CA ASN A 195 17.31 25.53 -33.84
C ASN A 195 16.01 25.91 -33.12
N GLY A 196 15.63 25.13 -32.11
CA GLY A 196 14.36 25.26 -31.40
C GLY A 196 14.31 26.54 -30.58
N LEU A 197 13.15 27.18 -30.60
CA LEU A 197 12.83 28.34 -29.78
C LEU A 197 11.55 28.03 -29.00
N CYS A 198 11.56 28.27 -27.69
CA CYS A 198 10.37 28.17 -26.86
C CYS A 198 9.65 29.50 -26.90
N GLN A 199 8.45 29.53 -27.45
CA GLN A 199 7.68 30.74 -27.62
C GLN A 199 6.44 30.67 -26.72
N ASP A 200 6.12 31.79 -26.10
CA ASP A 200 4.94 31.92 -25.27
C ASP A 200 3.66 31.73 -26.09
N LEU A 201 2.74 30.96 -25.52
CA LEU A 201 1.43 30.74 -26.09
C LEU A 201 0.46 31.74 -25.48
N ASN A 202 -0.08 32.65 -26.29
CA ASN A 202 -1.10 33.58 -25.83
C ASN A 202 -2.45 32.88 -25.67
N GLU A 203 -2.73 32.35 -24.48
CA GLU A 203 -3.96 31.62 -24.22
C GLU A 203 -5.20 32.52 -24.35
N CYS A 204 -5.08 33.81 -24.03
CA CYS A 204 -6.18 34.77 -24.18
C CYS A 204 -6.70 34.84 -25.61
N GLU A 205 -5.80 34.73 -26.58
CA GLU A 205 -6.12 34.77 -28.01
C GLU A 205 -6.61 33.39 -28.50
N VAL A 206 -6.02 32.28 -28.04
CA VAL A 206 -6.47 30.90 -28.37
C VAL A 206 -7.93 30.66 -28.00
N TYR A 207 -8.32 31.11 -26.81
CA TYR A 207 -9.64 30.85 -26.22
C TYR A 207 -10.67 31.97 -26.49
N LYS A 208 -10.30 33.00 -27.26
CA LYS A 208 -11.19 34.13 -27.62
C LYS A 208 -12.28 33.80 -28.64
N ARG A 209 -12.34 32.55 -29.13
CA ARG A 209 -13.25 32.16 -30.22
C ARG A 209 -14.72 32.25 -29.79
N GLU A 210 -15.55 32.90 -30.62
CA GLU A 210 -16.99 32.97 -30.40
C GLU A 210 -17.60 31.56 -30.32
N GLY A 211 -18.36 31.31 -29.25
CA GLY A 211 -18.97 30.01 -28.96
C GLY A 211 -18.05 28.99 -28.26
N GLY A 212 -16.78 29.33 -28.00
CA GLY A 212 -15.87 28.52 -27.19
C GLY A 212 -16.06 28.71 -25.68
N PRO A 213 -15.53 27.79 -24.83
CA PRO A 213 -15.52 27.99 -23.39
C PRO A 213 -14.70 29.25 -23.05
N ARG A 214 -15.32 30.23 -22.37
CA ARG A 214 -14.64 31.47 -21.98
C ARG A 214 -13.54 31.17 -20.97
N LEU A 215 -12.31 31.56 -21.29
CA LEU A 215 -11.13 31.35 -20.44
C LEU A 215 -11.18 32.15 -19.13
N CYS A 216 -11.64 33.39 -19.23
CA CYS A 216 -11.88 34.32 -18.13
C CYS A 216 -13.32 34.84 -18.22
N ALA A 217 -13.97 35.09 -17.08
CA ALA A 217 -15.30 35.68 -17.06
C ALA A 217 -15.30 37.10 -17.67
N HIS A 218 -14.24 37.86 -17.41
CA HIS A 218 -14.04 39.20 -17.94
C HIS A 218 -12.73 39.33 -18.73
N GLU A 219 -11.73 40.03 -18.19
CA GLU A 219 -10.51 40.37 -18.90
C GLU A 219 -9.49 39.22 -18.76
N CYS A 220 -8.80 38.90 -19.86
CA CYS A 220 -7.68 37.97 -19.87
C CYS A 220 -6.41 38.75 -20.17
N VAL A 221 -5.38 38.54 -19.36
CA VAL A 221 -4.07 39.17 -19.49
C VAL A 221 -3.02 38.10 -19.73
N ASN A 222 -2.37 38.16 -20.90
CA ASN A 222 -1.29 37.24 -21.25
C ASN A 222 -0.04 37.52 -20.40
N LEU A 223 0.65 36.46 -19.98
CA LEU A 223 1.91 36.50 -19.23
C LEU A 223 2.91 35.53 -19.87
N PRO A 224 4.23 35.72 -19.71
CA PRO A 224 5.19 34.74 -20.21
C PRO A 224 4.99 33.37 -19.54
N GLY A 225 4.63 32.35 -20.31
CA GLY A 225 4.35 30.99 -19.90
C GLY A 225 2.99 30.79 -19.21
N SER A 226 2.11 31.79 -19.22
CA SER A 226 0.83 31.71 -18.53
C SER A 226 -0.14 32.82 -18.92
N TYR A 227 -1.29 32.87 -18.25
CA TYR A 227 -2.20 34.00 -18.31
C TYR A 227 -2.79 34.24 -16.92
N ARG A 228 -3.40 35.41 -16.73
CA ARG A 228 -4.26 35.65 -15.57
C ARG A 228 -5.56 36.31 -16.00
N CYS A 229 -6.62 36.05 -15.25
CA CYS A 229 -7.86 36.77 -15.40
C CYS A 229 -7.82 38.05 -14.54
N ALA A 230 -8.43 39.11 -15.05
CA ALA A 230 -8.59 40.38 -14.37
C ALA A 230 -10.07 40.79 -14.39
N CYS A 231 -10.47 41.51 -13.34
CA CYS A 231 -11.83 41.96 -13.17
C CYS A 231 -11.96 43.45 -13.49
N PRO A 232 -13.14 43.88 -14.00
CA PRO A 232 -13.43 45.29 -14.19
C PRO A 232 -13.32 46.07 -12.88
N SER A 233 -13.18 47.39 -12.98
CA SER A 233 -13.14 48.25 -11.79
C SER A 233 -14.37 48.05 -10.91
N GLY A 234 -14.13 47.81 -9.62
CA GLY A 234 -15.19 47.55 -8.63
C GLY A 234 -15.51 46.08 -8.39
N TYR A 235 -14.88 45.16 -9.13
CA TYR A 235 -15.06 43.71 -8.98
C TYR A 235 -13.77 43.03 -8.51
N ILE A 236 -13.90 41.94 -7.77
CA ILE A 236 -12.79 41.15 -7.21
C ILE A 236 -12.74 39.78 -7.89
N LEU A 237 -11.53 39.30 -8.18
CA LEU A 237 -11.32 37.96 -8.73
C LEU A 237 -11.61 36.90 -7.67
N LEU A 238 -12.50 35.97 -7.99
CA LEU A 238 -12.84 34.84 -7.13
C LEU A 238 -11.68 33.85 -6.99
N GLY A 239 -11.77 32.98 -5.98
CA GLY A 239 -10.76 31.95 -5.71
C GLY A 239 -10.60 30.90 -6.81
N ASP A 240 -11.50 30.86 -7.80
CA ASP A 240 -11.36 30.03 -9.00
C ASP A 240 -10.36 30.63 -10.01
N GLY A 241 -9.89 31.85 -9.78
CA GLY A 241 -8.94 32.58 -10.62
C GLY A 241 -9.50 32.99 -11.98
N LYS A 242 -10.82 32.91 -12.19
CA LYS A 242 -11.47 33.11 -13.49
C LYS A 242 -12.70 34.01 -13.44
N SER A 243 -13.42 33.98 -12.33
CA SER A 243 -14.70 34.67 -12.16
C SER A 243 -14.55 35.96 -11.35
N CYS A 244 -15.51 36.89 -11.49
CA CYS A 244 -15.49 38.19 -10.82
C CYS A 244 -16.81 38.43 -10.07
N GLU A 245 -16.73 38.99 -8.86
CA GLU A 245 -17.87 39.44 -8.04
C GLU A 245 -17.71 40.88 -7.52
#